data_AF-A0A3D2RTC3-F1
#
_entry.id   AF-A0A3D2RTC3-F1
#
_cell.length_a   1.000
_cell.length_b   1.000
_cell.length_c   1.000
_cell.angle_alpha   90.00
_cell.angle_beta   90.00
_cell.angle_gamma   90.00
#
_symmetry.space_group_name_H-M   'P 1'
#
loop_
_entity.id
_entity.type
_entity.pdbx_description
1 polymer ?
#
loop_
_entity_poly.entity_id
_entity_poly.type
_entity_poly.pdbx_seq_one_letter_code
_entity_poly.pdbx_strand_id
1 'polypeptide(L)'
;SGIQFRSLVEENGHMAGYQADMGDGCWGALYEEGLRGHLVRYQAELIESILLVEDWNEYQIVAVDDYVLQILNGVVTAELTDSDGARSGLFGLQLHSGPPQEVAFRNLCIKELES
;
A
#
# COMPACT_ATOMS: atom_id res chain seq x y z
N SER A 1 -1.68 -5.11 -8.11
CA SER A 1 -0.46 -5.38 -7.33
C SER A 1 -0.45 -4.48 -6.11
N GLY A 2 0.57 -4.55 -5.24
CA GLY A 2 0.60 -3.68 -4.05
C GLY A 2 1.85 -3.83 -3.20
N ILE A 3 2.04 -2.89 -2.27
CA ILE A 3 3.07 -2.95 -1.24
C ILE A 3 2.40 -3.27 0.08
N GLN A 4 2.66 -4.46 0.61
CA GLN A 4 2.17 -4.94 1.91
C GLN A 4 3.04 -4.38 3.03
N PHE A 5 2.43 -3.96 4.13
CA PHE A 5 3.13 -3.48 5.34
C PHE A 5 2.35 -3.78 6.61
N ARG A 6 3.08 -4.09 7.69
CA ARG A 6 2.50 -4.60 8.95
C ARG A 6 1.59 -5.82 8.73
N SER A 7 1.92 -6.62 7.74
CA SER A 7 1.13 -7.79 7.34
C SER A 7 1.67 -9.07 7.96
N LEU A 8 0.87 -10.13 7.95
CA LEU A 8 1.27 -11.47 8.36
C LEU A 8 1.16 -12.44 7.17
N VAL A 9 1.83 -13.58 7.25
CA VAL A 9 1.67 -14.68 6.30
C VAL A 9 0.73 -15.70 6.92
N GLU A 10 -0.38 -15.98 6.25
CA GLU A 10 -1.33 -17.01 6.62
C GLU A 10 -0.77 -18.42 6.32
N GLU A 11 -1.40 -19.47 6.89
CA GLU A 11 -0.94 -20.86 6.70
C GLU A 11 -0.89 -21.32 5.24
N ASN A 12 -1.76 -20.75 4.40
CA ASN A 12 -1.81 -21.02 2.95
C ASN A 12 -0.73 -20.26 2.15
N GLY A 13 0.11 -19.46 2.81
CA GLY A 13 1.16 -18.65 2.20
C GLY A 13 0.69 -17.29 1.67
N HIS A 14 -0.59 -16.95 1.80
CA HIS A 14 -1.09 -15.62 1.45
C HIS A 14 -0.70 -14.59 2.52
N MET A 15 -0.58 -13.33 2.11
CA MET A 15 -0.39 -12.23 3.05
C MET A 15 -1.72 -11.60 3.43
N ALA A 16 -1.87 -11.24 4.69
CA ALA A 16 -3.02 -10.50 5.22
C ALA A 16 -2.55 -9.29 6.02
N GLY A 17 -3.15 -8.12 5.78
CA GLY A 17 -2.74 -6.84 6.39
C GLY A 17 -2.79 -5.67 5.42
N TYR A 18 -2.21 -4.54 5.80
CA TYR A 18 -2.30 -3.32 5.00
C TYR A 18 -1.57 -3.43 3.68
N GLN A 19 -2.16 -2.85 2.65
CA GLN A 19 -1.64 -2.77 1.31
C GLN A 19 -1.79 -1.35 0.76
N ALA A 20 -0.68 -0.79 0.26
CA ALA A 20 -0.72 0.33 -0.68
C ALA A 20 -0.97 -0.24 -2.07
N ASP A 21 -2.17 -0.02 -2.60
CA ASP A 21 -2.59 -0.61 -3.86
C ASP A 21 -1.93 0.06 -5.07
N MET A 22 -1.63 -0.75 -6.09
CA MET A 22 -1.15 -0.27 -7.38
C MET A 22 -1.79 -1.03 -8.54
N GLY A 23 -2.16 -0.28 -9.57
CA GLY A 23 -2.88 -0.77 -10.73
C GLY A 23 -4.08 0.09 -11.08
N ASP A 24 -4.61 -0.14 -12.27
CA ASP A 24 -5.73 0.63 -12.82
C ASP A 24 -6.91 0.68 -11.84
N GLY A 25 -7.31 1.90 -11.48
CA GLY A 25 -8.43 2.13 -10.56
C GLY A 25 -8.17 1.85 -9.08
N CYS A 26 -6.94 1.51 -8.67
CA CYS A 26 -6.60 1.29 -7.26
C CYS A 26 -5.34 2.04 -6.76
N TRP A 27 -4.56 2.67 -7.65
CA TRP A 27 -3.43 3.52 -7.26
C TRP A 27 -3.78 4.49 -6.12
N GLY A 28 -2.93 4.52 -5.09
CA GLY A 28 -3.06 5.40 -3.93
C GLY A 28 -4.12 5.01 -2.90
N ALA A 29 -4.85 3.90 -3.12
CA ALA A 29 -5.79 3.38 -2.14
C ALA A 29 -5.08 2.60 -1.01
N LEU A 30 -5.64 2.70 0.20
CA LEU A 30 -5.26 1.87 1.35
C LEU A 30 -6.27 0.74 1.48
N TYR A 31 -5.82 -0.48 1.23
CA TYR A 31 -6.60 -1.71 1.38
C TYR A 31 -6.03 -2.54 2.52
N GLU A 32 -6.87 -3.39 3.11
CA GLU A 32 -6.42 -4.41 4.06
C GLU A 32 -6.75 -5.80 3.52
N GLU A 33 -5.72 -6.41 2.93
CA GLU A 33 -5.81 -7.70 2.24
C GLU A 33 -6.12 -8.82 3.21
N GLY A 34 -7.02 -9.72 2.81
CA GLY A 34 -7.46 -10.85 3.63
C GLY A 34 -8.32 -10.48 4.86
N LEU A 35 -8.55 -9.19 5.11
CA LEU A 35 -9.21 -8.69 6.32
C LEU A 35 -10.35 -7.71 5.97
N ARG A 36 -10.25 -6.41 6.33
CA ARG A 36 -11.37 -5.45 6.28
C ARG A 36 -11.65 -4.88 4.87
N GLY A 37 -10.72 -5.02 3.93
CA GLY A 37 -10.85 -4.48 2.58
C GLY A 37 -10.52 -2.99 2.50
N HIS A 38 -11.29 -2.19 1.76
CA HIS A 38 -10.95 -0.77 1.53
C HIS A 38 -11.07 0.06 2.82
N LEU A 39 -9.94 0.57 3.30
CA LEU A 39 -9.86 1.50 4.42
C LEU A 39 -9.86 2.96 3.94
N VAL A 40 -9.10 3.23 2.87
CA VAL A 40 -9.19 4.49 2.11
C VAL A 40 -9.34 4.14 0.63
N ARG A 41 -10.37 4.68 0.00
CA ARG A 41 -10.73 4.34 -1.39
C ARG A 41 -9.92 5.17 -2.40
N TYR A 42 -9.80 4.62 -3.61
CA TYR A 42 -9.27 5.31 -4.78
C TYR A 42 -10.00 6.64 -5.04
N GLN A 43 -9.22 7.70 -5.33
CA GLN A 43 -9.71 9.05 -5.58
C GLN A 43 -9.33 9.48 -7.01
N ALA A 44 -10.24 9.24 -7.97
CA ALA A 44 -9.93 9.36 -9.41
C ALA A 44 -9.28 10.68 -9.81
N GLU A 45 -9.91 11.81 -9.48
CA GLU A 45 -9.42 13.14 -9.87
C GLU A 45 -8.02 13.44 -9.30
N LEU A 46 -7.76 13.03 -8.05
CA LEU A 46 -6.46 13.21 -7.42
C LEU A 46 -5.40 12.36 -8.12
N ILE A 47 -5.69 11.07 -8.28
CA ILE A 47 -4.73 10.10 -8.81
C ILE A 47 -4.42 10.41 -10.28
N GLU A 48 -5.42 10.70 -11.10
CA GLU A 48 -5.22 11.07 -12.51
C GLU A 48 -4.35 12.33 -12.67
N SER A 49 -4.32 13.22 -11.67
CA SER A 49 -3.49 14.43 -11.70
C SER A 49 -2.02 14.21 -11.33
N ILE A 50 -1.69 13.11 -10.64
CA ILE A 50 -0.34 12.86 -10.11
C ILE A 50 0.31 11.59 -10.67
N LEU A 51 -0.48 10.65 -11.20
CA LEU A 51 0.00 9.35 -11.65
C LEU A 51 0.84 9.50 -12.93
N LEU A 52 2.03 8.94 -12.90
CA LEU A 52 2.90 8.85 -14.07
C LEU A 52 2.62 7.51 -14.76
N VAL A 53 1.72 7.55 -15.75
CA VAL A 53 1.32 6.36 -16.52
C VAL A 53 2.52 5.84 -17.30
N GLU A 54 2.76 4.52 -17.22
CA GLU A 54 3.91 3.83 -17.85
C GLU A 54 5.30 4.33 -17.41
N ASP A 55 5.39 5.00 -16.26
CA ASP A 55 6.65 5.46 -15.68
C ASP A 55 6.74 5.12 -14.18
N TRP A 56 7.86 5.46 -13.57
CA TRP A 56 8.14 5.23 -12.16
C TRP A 56 7.33 6.16 -11.28
N ASN A 57 6.55 5.57 -10.39
CA ASN A 57 5.84 6.28 -9.33
C ASN A 57 6.51 6.02 -7.99
N GLU A 58 6.63 7.06 -7.17
CA GLU A 58 7.23 6.99 -5.83
C GLU A 58 6.13 6.81 -4.78
N TYR A 59 6.22 5.72 -4.02
CA TYR A 59 5.44 5.52 -2.81
C TYR A 59 6.28 5.84 -1.58
N GLN A 60 5.69 6.61 -0.66
CA GLN A 60 6.17 6.73 0.70
C GLN A 60 5.04 6.32 1.65
N ILE A 61 5.34 5.37 2.54
CA ILE A 61 4.41 4.87 3.55
C ILE A 61 5.00 5.21 4.91
N VAL A 62 4.24 5.94 5.73
CA VAL A 62 4.58 6.24 7.12
C VAL A 62 3.57 5.56 8.00
N ALA A 63 4.03 4.71 8.91
CA ALA A 63 3.16 3.98 9.82
C ALA A 63 3.76 4.05 11.24
N VAL A 64 3.18 4.89 12.09
CA VAL A 64 3.63 5.15 13.48
C VAL A 64 2.46 4.92 14.42
N ASP A 65 2.61 4.03 15.40
CA ASP A 65 1.50 3.59 16.27
C ASP A 65 0.28 3.20 15.44
N ASP A 66 -0.87 3.84 15.68
CA ASP A 66 -2.14 3.62 14.97
C ASP A 66 -2.29 4.50 13.72
N TYR A 67 -1.33 5.38 13.45
CA TYR A 67 -1.38 6.31 12.34
C TYR A 67 -0.70 5.73 11.09
N VAL A 68 -1.40 5.78 9.96
CA VAL A 68 -0.93 5.36 8.64
C VAL A 68 -1.13 6.51 7.65
N LEU A 69 -0.07 6.84 6.93
CA LEU A 69 -0.05 7.83 5.86
C LEU A 69 0.60 7.23 4.61
N GLN A 70 -0.09 7.33 3.48
CA GLN A 70 0.42 6.95 2.16
C GLN A 70 0.53 8.19 1.27
N ILE A 71 1.69 8.31 0.64
CA ILE A 71 2.03 9.41 -0.26
C ILE A 71 2.43 8.77 -1.59
N LEU A 72 1.82 9.26 -2.67
CA LEU A 72 2.15 8.91 -4.06
C LEU A 72 2.67 10.16 -4.76
N ASN A 73 3.88 10.10 -5.31
CA ASN A 73 4.52 11.21 -6.03
C ASN A 73 4.48 12.55 -5.25
N GLY A 74 4.71 12.50 -3.94
CA GLY A 74 4.71 13.66 -3.06
C GLY A 74 3.34 14.16 -2.62
N VAL A 75 2.24 13.48 -3.00
CA VAL A 75 0.87 13.85 -2.64
C VAL A 75 0.24 12.78 -1.76
N VAL A 76 -0.37 13.20 -0.64
CA VAL A 76 -1.07 12.30 0.28
C VAL A 76 -2.29 11.70 -0.41
N THR A 77 -2.37 10.37 -0.49
CA THR A 77 -3.49 9.66 -1.11
C THR A 77 -4.34 8.89 -0.10
N ALA A 78 -3.75 8.50 1.03
CA ALA A 78 -4.46 7.91 2.15
C ALA A 78 -3.89 8.36 3.49
N GLU A 79 -4.78 8.69 4.42
CA GLU A 79 -4.46 9.04 5.80
C GLU A 79 -5.50 8.40 6.72
N LEU A 80 -5.04 7.67 7.73
CA LEU A 80 -5.89 6.88 8.61
C LEU A 80 -5.29 6.82 10.01
N THR A 81 -6.14 6.98 11.04
CA THR A 81 -5.85 6.54 12.40
C THR A 81 -6.70 5.31 12.70
N ASP A 82 -6.07 4.18 12.95
CA ASP A 82 -6.69 2.87 13.04
C ASP A 82 -6.25 2.13 14.31
N SER A 83 -7.01 2.29 15.38
CA SER A 83 -6.73 1.67 16.68
C SER A 83 -6.89 0.15 16.69
N ASP A 84 -7.66 -0.39 15.74
CA ASP A 84 -7.89 -1.83 15.59
C ASP A 84 -6.86 -2.47 14.63
N GLY A 85 -5.97 -1.64 14.10
CA GLY A 85 -4.94 -1.97 13.13
C GLY A 85 -3.76 -2.73 13.69
N ALA A 86 -3.09 -3.51 12.83
CA ALA A 86 -1.79 -4.06 13.16
C ALA A 86 -0.77 -2.92 13.34
N ARG A 87 0.06 -3.01 14.39
CA ARG A 87 1.16 -2.06 14.66
C ARG A 87 2.52 -2.54 14.15
N SER A 88 2.65 -3.82 13.86
CA SER A 88 3.88 -4.46 13.42
C SER A 88 3.58 -5.63 12.52
N GLY A 89 4.51 -5.98 11.65
CA GLY A 89 4.42 -7.14 10.79
C GLY A 89 5.47 -7.08 9.70
N LEU A 90 5.25 -7.85 8.66
CA LEU A 90 6.13 -8.01 7.53
C LEU A 90 5.83 -6.96 6.46
N PHE A 91 6.85 -6.70 5.65
CA PHE A 91 6.71 -6.04 4.36
C PHE A 91 6.62 -7.09 3.25
N GLY A 92 5.89 -6.78 2.19
CA GLY A 92 5.76 -7.67 1.03
C GLY A 92 5.51 -6.90 -0.25
N LEU A 93 5.91 -7.48 -1.37
CA LEU A 93 5.63 -6.97 -2.71
C LEU A 93 4.65 -7.94 -3.37
N GLN A 94 3.45 -7.47 -3.67
CA GLN A 94 2.39 -8.30 -4.22
C GLN A 94 2.35 -8.18 -5.75
N LEU A 95 2.37 -9.33 -6.43
CA LEU A 95 1.91 -9.48 -7.81
C LEU A 95 0.48 -10.01 -7.78
N HIS A 96 -0.48 -9.28 -8.37
CA HIS A 96 -1.87 -9.73 -8.32
C HIS A 96 -2.06 -11.00 -9.16
N SER A 97 -3.06 -11.82 -8.81
CA SER A 97 -3.46 -12.93 -9.65
C SER A 97 -4.19 -12.43 -10.91
N GLY A 98 -4.26 -13.24 -11.96
CA GLY A 98 -5.01 -12.89 -13.17
C GLY A 98 -4.18 -13.05 -14.45
N PRO A 99 -4.48 -12.27 -15.51
CA PRO A 99 -3.71 -12.28 -16.74
C PRO A 99 -2.22 -12.03 -16.48
N PRO A 100 -1.32 -12.47 -17.40
CA PRO A 100 0.09 -12.16 -17.31
C PRO A 100 0.31 -10.66 -17.12
N GLN A 101 1.05 -10.31 -16.07
CA GLN A 101 1.31 -8.94 -15.68
C GLN A 101 2.75 -8.83 -15.16
N GLU A 102 3.33 -7.65 -15.34
CA GLU A 102 4.67 -7.32 -14.84
C GLU A 102 4.55 -6.16 -13.87
N VAL A 103 5.33 -6.22 -12.79
CA VAL A 103 5.51 -5.11 -11.85
C VAL A 103 7.00 -4.98 -11.57
N ALA A 104 7.48 -3.74 -11.54
CA ALA A 104 8.88 -3.45 -11.27
C ALA A 104 8.99 -2.57 -10.02
N PHE A 105 9.93 -2.91 -9.14
CA PHE A 105 10.24 -2.16 -7.92
C PHE A 105 11.71 -1.77 -7.92
N ARG A 106 12.03 -0.56 -7.47
CA ARG A 106 13.40 -0.08 -7.28
C ARG A 106 13.49 0.86 -6.10
N ASN A 107 14.72 1.11 -5.62
CA ASN A 107 15.03 2.06 -4.55
C ASN A 107 14.23 1.80 -3.25
N LEU A 108 14.06 0.52 -2.89
CA LEU A 108 13.35 0.13 -1.67
C LEU A 108 14.20 0.47 -0.44
N CYS A 109 13.66 1.33 0.42
CA CYS A 109 14.30 1.79 1.64
C CYS A 109 13.32 1.67 2.81
N ILE A 110 13.81 1.26 3.97
CA ILE A 110 13.06 1.22 5.22
C ILE A 110 13.83 2.04 6.24
N LYS A 111 13.11 2.92 6.95
CA LYS A 111 13.60 3.64 8.11
C LYS A 111 12.67 3.33 9.28
N GLU A 112 13.21 2.70 10.30
CA GLU A 112 12.51 2.55 11.58
C GLU A 112 12.38 3.93 12.24
N LEU A 113 11.18 4.21 12.76
CA LEU A 113 10.87 5.45 13.46
C LEU A 113 10.78 5.12 14.96
N GLU A 114 11.39 5.95 15.79
CA GLU A 114 11.22 5.86 17.24
C GLU A 114 9.82 6.38 17.61
N SER A 115 9.14 5.66 18.50
CA SER A 115 7.84 6.02 19.08
C SER A 115 8.03 6.66 20.45
#